data_AF-A0A086K521-F1
#
_entry.id   AF-A0A086K521-F1
#
_cell.length_a   1.000
_cell.length_b   1.000
_cell.length_c   1.000
_cell.angle_alpha   90.00
_cell.angle_beta   90.00
_cell.angle_gamma   90.00
#
_symmetry.space_group_name_H-M   'P 1'
#
loop_
_entity.id
_entity.type
_entity.pdbx_description
1 polymer ?
#
loop_
_entity_poly.entity_id
_entity_poly.type
_entity_poly.pdbx_seq_one_letter_code
_entity_poly.pdbx_strand_id
1 'polypeptide(L)'
;MGAASSLDQRGTLAVGEKARGGAYRVVKVQRGSPAEEAGLEVFFDFITRIDDLPLTSPNEETLQAFFAKVNRSTRPEPVQLVVFNARMRGFRSRRLSTLVEATVVE
;
A
#
# COMPACT_ATOMS: atom_id res chain seq x y z
N MET A 1 28.40 -23.11 -13.26
CA MET A 1 28.03 -21.82 -13.89
C MET A 1 26.85 -21.26 -13.13
N GLY A 2 27.11 -20.37 -12.17
CA GLY A 2 26.05 -19.71 -11.40
C GLY A 2 25.67 -18.39 -12.06
N ALA A 3 24.38 -18.19 -12.32
CA ALA A 3 23.84 -16.88 -12.65
C ALA A 3 23.24 -16.30 -11.36
N ALA A 4 24.01 -15.42 -10.72
CA ALA A 4 23.53 -14.60 -9.63
C ALA A 4 22.61 -13.50 -10.20
N SER A 5 21.31 -13.63 -9.96
CA SER A 5 20.33 -12.57 -10.21
C SER A 5 20.59 -11.44 -9.24
N SER A 6 21.34 -10.43 -9.68
CA SER A 6 21.68 -9.25 -8.89
C SER A 6 20.42 -8.44 -8.61
N LEU A 7 20.11 -8.24 -7.33
CA LEU A 7 19.05 -7.34 -6.87
C LEU A 7 19.41 -5.90 -7.25
N ASP A 8 18.62 -5.33 -8.15
CA ASP A 8 18.56 -3.89 -8.38
C ASP A 8 17.85 -3.21 -7.19
N GLN A 9 18.57 -2.31 -6.50
CA GLN A 9 18.11 -1.57 -5.32
C GLN A 9 17.48 -0.21 -5.67
N ARG A 10 17.06 0.01 -6.91
CA ARG A 10 16.43 1.27 -7.31
C ARG A 10 14.93 1.06 -7.44
N GLY A 11 14.16 1.63 -6.51
CA GLY A 11 12.70 1.61 -6.46
C GLY A 11 12.00 2.26 -7.66
N THR A 12 12.28 1.75 -8.85
CA THR A 12 11.55 2.03 -10.08
C THR A 12 10.60 0.87 -10.28
N LEU A 13 9.33 1.07 -9.94
CA LEU A 13 8.27 0.18 -10.40
C LEU A 13 8.37 0.15 -11.92
N ALA A 14 8.84 -0.95 -12.49
CA ALA A 14 8.92 -1.16 -13.93
C ALA A 14 7.55 -0.84 -14.53
N VAL A 15 7.46 0.28 -15.25
CA VAL A 15 6.34 0.60 -16.12
C VAL A 15 6.43 -0.39 -17.29
N GLY A 16 5.87 -1.58 -17.09
CA GLY A 16 6.04 -2.70 -18.02
C GLY A 16 5.15 -3.91 -17.75
N GLU A 17 4.66 -4.11 -16.54
CA GLU A 17 3.56 -5.05 -16.32
C GLU A 17 2.24 -4.28 -16.41
N LYS A 18 1.54 -4.45 -17.54
CA LYS A 18 0.08 -4.28 -17.58
C LYS A 18 -0.46 -4.95 -16.32
N ALA A 19 -1.01 -4.19 -15.37
CA ALA A 19 -1.73 -4.74 -14.24
C ALA A 19 -2.91 -5.58 -14.78
N ARG A 20 -2.65 -6.84 -15.11
CA ARG A 20 -3.66 -7.85 -15.48
C ARG A 20 -4.24 -8.50 -14.23
N GLY A 21 -4.10 -7.85 -13.09
CA GLY A 21 -4.57 -8.28 -11.78
C GLY A 21 -5.60 -7.30 -11.21
N GLY A 22 -6.44 -7.79 -10.31
CA GLY A 22 -7.35 -6.97 -9.53
C GLY A 22 -6.62 -6.07 -8.53
N ALA A 23 -7.36 -5.19 -7.88
CA ALA A 23 -6.84 -4.27 -6.87
C ALA A 23 -7.93 -3.98 -5.83
N TYR A 24 -7.53 -3.56 -4.63
CA TYR A 24 -8.48 -3.17 -3.59
C TYR A 24 -8.86 -1.71 -3.74
N ARG A 25 -10.14 -1.44 -4.00
CA ARG A 25 -10.64 -0.07 -4.08
C ARG A 25 -10.81 0.52 -2.68
N VAL A 26 -10.34 1.74 -2.48
CA VAL A 26 -10.60 2.49 -1.24
C VAL A 26 -12.07 2.92 -1.23
N VAL A 27 -12.85 2.36 -0.31
CA VAL A 27 -14.31 2.64 -0.18
C VAL A 27 -14.65 3.61 0.93
N LYS A 28 -13.80 3.70 1.96
CA LYS A 28 -13.98 4.58 3.12
C LYS A 28 -12.62 4.88 3.73
N VAL A 29 -12.45 6.12 4.18
CA VAL A 29 -11.32 6.58 4.99
C VAL A 29 -11.92 7.17 6.26
N GLN A 30 -11.41 6.76 7.43
CA GLN A 30 -11.88 7.29 8.71
C GLN A 30 -11.14 8.58 9.05
N ARG A 31 -11.83 9.51 9.73
CA ARG A 31 -11.20 10.76 10.16
C ARG A 31 -10.13 10.50 11.23
N GLY A 32 -8.97 11.15 11.12
CA GLY A 32 -7.81 10.94 11.98
C GLY A 32 -7.09 9.61 11.74
N SER A 33 -7.41 8.89 10.66
CA SER A 33 -6.72 7.63 10.36
C SER A 33 -5.43 7.84 9.56
N PRO A 34 -4.45 6.93 9.64
CA PRO A 34 -3.26 6.96 8.80
C PRO A 34 -3.57 7.02 7.30
N ALA A 35 -4.72 6.48 6.88
CA ALA A 35 -5.21 6.54 5.50
C ALA A 35 -5.62 7.96 5.08
N GLU A 36 -6.18 8.75 5.99
CA GLU A 36 -6.48 10.17 5.74
C GLU A 36 -5.20 10.99 5.67
N GLU A 37 -4.29 10.80 6.63
CA GLU A 37 -2.99 11.48 6.66
C GLU A 37 -2.16 11.18 5.41
N ALA A 38 -2.23 9.93 4.93
CA ALA A 38 -1.59 9.53 3.68
C ALA A 38 -2.25 10.14 2.43
N GLY A 39 -3.44 10.75 2.55
CA GLY A 39 -4.17 11.35 1.45
C GLY A 39 -4.72 10.32 0.46
N LEU A 40 -5.23 9.20 0.96
CA LEU A 40 -5.96 8.23 0.13
C LEU A 40 -7.31 8.82 -0.30
N GLU A 41 -7.58 8.76 -1.60
CA GLU A 41 -8.82 9.26 -2.20
C GLU A 41 -9.84 8.15 -2.33
N VAL A 42 -10.95 8.28 -1.60
CA VAL A 42 -12.09 7.37 -1.68
C VAL A 42 -12.60 7.29 -3.13
N PHE A 43 -12.97 6.09 -3.57
CA PHE A 43 -13.43 5.73 -4.91
C PHE A 43 -12.40 5.85 -6.04
N PHE A 44 -11.41 6.74 -5.94
CA PHE A 44 -10.43 6.97 -7.00
C PHE A 44 -9.14 6.20 -6.81
N ASP A 45 -8.76 5.87 -5.57
CA ASP A 45 -7.58 5.06 -5.30
C ASP A 45 -7.88 3.56 -5.28
N PHE A 46 -7.01 2.82 -5.96
CA PHE A 46 -6.98 1.37 -6.02
C PHE A 46 -5.62 0.90 -5.50
N ILE A 47 -5.59 0.23 -4.35
CA ILE A 47 -4.36 -0.29 -3.74
C ILE A 47 -3.93 -1.54 -4.50
N THR A 48 -2.74 -1.48 -5.08
CA THR A 48 -2.17 -2.55 -5.91
C THR A 48 -1.03 -3.28 -5.22
N ARG A 49 -0.39 -2.65 -4.23
CA ARG A 49 0.73 -3.23 -3.47
C ARG A 49 0.85 -2.59 -2.08
N ILE A 50 1.28 -3.38 -1.11
CA ILE A 50 1.66 -2.93 0.24
C ILE A 50 3.07 -3.46 0.55
N ASP A 51 4.03 -2.56 0.69
CA ASP A 51 5.46 -2.83 0.74
C ASP A 51 5.91 -3.74 -0.42
N ASP A 52 6.36 -4.94 -0.07
CA ASP A 52 6.79 -6.04 -0.92
C ASP A 52 5.64 -6.96 -1.39
N LEU A 53 4.42 -6.82 -0.84
CA LEU A 53 3.28 -7.69 -1.14
C LEU A 53 2.39 -7.12 -2.26
N PRO A 54 2.37 -7.72 -3.46
CA PRO A 54 1.42 -7.36 -4.51
C PRO A 54 0.01 -7.81 -4.14
N LEU A 55 -0.97 -6.92 -4.36
CA LEU A 55 -2.39 -7.16 -4.14
C LEU A 55 -3.13 -7.39 -5.47
N THR A 56 -2.42 -7.90 -6.48
CA THR A 56 -2.90 -8.12 -7.85
C THR A 56 -3.95 -9.23 -7.97
N SER A 57 -4.15 -10.02 -6.91
CA SER A 57 -5.14 -11.10 -6.85
C SER A 57 -6.02 -10.89 -5.62
N PRO A 58 -7.14 -10.14 -5.75
CA PRO A 58 -7.99 -9.82 -4.60
C PRO A 58 -8.71 -11.08 -4.12
N ASN A 59 -8.17 -11.72 -3.10
CA ASN A 59 -8.69 -12.89 -2.43
C ASN A 59 -8.60 -12.71 -0.90
N GLU A 60 -9.25 -13.59 -0.14
CA GLU A 60 -9.29 -13.45 1.32
C GLU A 60 -7.88 -13.49 1.95
N GLU A 61 -6.96 -14.29 1.41
CA GLU A 61 -5.58 -14.40 1.91
C GLU A 61 -4.79 -13.08 1.75
N THR A 62 -4.82 -12.46 0.57
CA THR A 62 -4.14 -11.17 0.34
C THR A 62 -4.78 -10.04 1.15
N LEU A 63 -6.09 -10.10 1.37
CA LEU A 63 -6.80 -9.16 2.23
C LEU A 63 -6.37 -9.30 3.70
N GLN A 64 -6.29 -10.52 4.21
CA GLN A 64 -5.78 -10.78 5.57
C GLN A 64 -4.32 -10.34 5.72
N ALA A 65 -3.47 -10.64 4.74
CA ALA A 65 -2.08 -10.20 4.72
C ALA A 65 -1.93 -8.67 4.69
N PHE A 66 -2.81 -7.98 3.95
CA PHE A 66 -2.90 -6.51 3.97
C PHE A 66 -3.23 -6.00 5.37
N PHE A 67 -4.28 -6.52 6.02
CA PHE A 67 -4.64 -6.11 7.38
C PHE A 67 -3.54 -6.43 8.39
N ALA A 68 -2.87 -7.57 8.28
CA ALA A 68 -1.75 -7.93 9.16
C ALA A 68 -0.56 -6.97 9.02
N LYS A 69 -0.30 -6.42 7.83
CA LYS A 69 0.74 -5.39 7.61
C LYS A 69 0.32 -4.02 8.14
N VAL A 70 -0.93 -3.61 7.93
CA VAL A 70 -1.43 -2.29 8.37
C VAL A 70 -1.69 -2.25 9.89
N ASN A 71 -2.28 -3.30 10.45
CA ASN A 71 -2.63 -3.40 11.88
C ASN A 71 -1.47 -3.93 12.74
N ARG A 72 -0.23 -3.91 12.23
CA ARG A 72 0.93 -4.31 13.03
C ARG A 72 1.22 -3.22 14.07
N SER A 73 0.49 -3.27 15.18
CA SER A 73 0.29 -2.25 16.22
C SER A 73 1.55 -1.73 16.94
N THR A 74 2.75 -2.09 16.50
CA THR A 74 3.99 -1.83 17.25
C THR A 74 5.19 -1.46 16.37
N ARG A 75 5.04 -1.35 15.04
CA ARG A 75 6.17 -0.92 14.20
C ARG A 75 6.23 0.61 14.11
N PRO A 76 7.41 1.22 14.36
CA PRO A 76 7.63 2.64 14.06
C PRO A 76 7.80 2.89 12.55
N GLU A 77 7.95 1.83 11.74
CA GLU A 77 8.23 1.95 10.32
C GLU A 77 6.95 2.21 9.51
N PRO A 78 6.91 3.28 8.71
CA PRO A 78 5.76 3.58 7.87
C PRO A 78 5.58 2.52 6.79
N VAL A 79 4.33 2.14 6.56
CA VAL A 79 3.96 1.15 5.53
C VAL A 79 3.80 1.85 4.18
N GLN A 80 4.43 1.31 3.14
CA GLN A 80 4.40 1.89 1.80
C GLN A 80 3.29 1.25 0.96
N LEU A 81 2.26 2.02 0.62
CA LEU A 81 1.25 1.63 -0.36
C LEU A 81 1.63 2.11 -1.76
N VAL A 82 1.38 1.27 -2.75
CA VAL A 82 1.32 1.68 -4.15
C VAL A 82 -0.14 1.66 -4.56
N VAL A 83 -0.63 2.79 -5.06
CA VAL A 83 -2.01 2.95 -5.48
C VAL A 83 -2.08 3.44 -6.92
N PHE A 84 -3.02 2.90 -7.68
CA PHE A 84 -3.44 3.48 -8.95
C PHE A 84 -4.57 4.47 -8.69
N ASN A 85 -4.38 5.72 -9.10
CA ASN A 85 -5.41 6.75 -8.99
C ASN A 85 -6.14 6.90 -10.33
N ALA A 86 -7.44 6.62 -10.34
CA ALA A 86 -8.25 6.64 -11.55
C ALA A 86 -8.47 8.06 -12.12
N ARG A 87 -8.41 9.11 -11.30
CA ARG A 87 -8.53 10.50 -11.78
C ARG A 87 -7.29 10.93 -12.55
N MET A 88 -6.10 10.62 -12.01
CA MET A 88 -4.81 10.95 -12.63
C MET A 88 -4.39 9.92 -13.69
N ARG A 89 -5.03 8.75 -13.72
CA ARG A 89 -4.71 7.61 -14.60
C ARG A 89 -3.24 7.17 -14.45
N GLY A 90 -2.75 7.13 -13.21
CA GLY A 90 -1.35 6.82 -12.90
C GLY A 90 -1.15 6.23 -11.51
N PHE A 91 0.04 5.65 -11.31
CA PHE A 91 0.45 5.10 -10.01
C PHE A 91 1.05 6.19 -9.12
N ARG A 92 0.82 6.09 -7.82
CA ARG A 92 1.46 6.92 -6.80
C ARG A 92 1.77 6.10 -5.54
N SER A 93 2.79 6.55 -4.83
CA SER A 93 3.24 5.96 -3.57
C SER A 93 2.64 6.73 -2.40
N ARG A 94 1.99 6.04 -1.46
CA ARG A 94 1.42 6.60 -0.23
C ARG A 94 2.02 5.93 1.00
N ARG A 95 2.42 6.70 2.01
CA ARG A 95 2.97 6.16 3.25
C ARG A 95 1.91 6.23 4.34
N LEU A 96 1.57 5.09 4.93
CA LEU A 96 0.75 5.04 6.13
C LEU A 96 1.67 5.19 7.35
N SER A 97 1.41 6.21 8.15
CA SER A 97 1.95 6.37 9.49
C SER A 97 1.44 5.22 10.37
N THR A 98 2.33 4.33 10.80
CA THR A 98 2.02 3.34 11.87
C THR A 98 2.23 3.93 13.26
N LEU A 99 2.77 5.16 13.34
CA LEU A 99 2.98 5.88 14.57
C LEU A 99 1.63 6.42 15.08
N VAL A 100 0.86 5.55 15.74
CA VAL A 100 -0.05 6.03 16.77
C VAL A 100 0.81 6.47 17.96
N GLU A 101 1.41 7.65 17.88
CA GLU A 101 1.43 8.49 19.08
C GLU A 101 0.00 8.95 19.33
N ALA A 102 -0.85 8.01 19.73
CA ALA A 102 -1.98 8.34 20.56
C ALA A 102 -1.34 8.83 21.86
N THR A 103 -1.10 10.14 21.92
CA THR A 103 -1.14 10.84 23.19
C THR A 103 -2.45 10.41 23.85
N VAL A 104 -2.34 9.51 24.83
CA VAL A 104 -3.33 9.42 25.89
C VAL A 104 -3.25 10.78 26.57
N VAL A 105 -4.08 11.71 26.11
CA VAL A 105 -4.39 12.90 26.89
C VAL A 105 -5.32 12.39 27.99
N GLU A 106 -4.89 12.52 29.24
CA GLU A 106 -5.59 12.04 30.45
C GLU A 106 -7.09 12.38 30.47
#